data_AF-A0A6P1LF49-F1
#
_entry.id   AF-A0A6P1LF49-F1
#
_cell.length_a   1.000
_cell.length_b   1.000
_cell.length_c   1.000
_cell.angle_alpha   90.00
_cell.angle_beta   90.00
_cell.angle_gamma   90.00
#
_symmetry.space_group_name_H-M   'P 1'
#
loop_
_entity.id
_entity.type
_entity.pdbx_description
1 polymer ?
#
loop_
_entity_poly.entity_id
_entity_poly.type
_entity_poly.pdbx_seq_one_letter_code
_entity_poly.pdbx_strand_id
1 'polypeptide(L)' 'MKGHSLWDAHPRVYLPIEQRGFFICPYCGVKYILENFDRKCKNRKN' A
#
# COMPACT_ATOMS: atom_id res chain seq x y z
N MET A 1 11.57 -31.12 6.93
CA MET A 1 10.61 -30.11 7.40
C MET A 1 9.85 -29.56 6.22
N LYS A 2 8.52 -29.74 6.17
CA LYS A 2 7.66 -29.25 5.08
C LYS A 2 7.01 -27.93 5.49
N GLY A 3 7.23 -26.90 4.68
CA GLY A 3 6.31 -25.81 4.35
C GLY A 3 5.56 -25.12 5.48
N HIS A 4 6.15 -24.04 6.02
CA HIS A 4 5.33 -22.87 6.32
C HIS A 4 5.33 -22.03 5.07
N SER A 5 4.17 -21.96 4.45
CA SER A 5 4.01 -21.17 3.24
C SER A 5 4.11 -19.69 3.60
N LEU A 6 4.97 -18.93 2.92
CA LEU A 6 5.12 -17.48 3.13
C LEU A 6 3.81 -16.68 2.93
N TRP A 7 2.76 -17.30 2.37
CA TRP A 7 1.48 -16.67 2.09
C TRP A 7 0.64 -16.32 3.33
N ASP A 8 0.98 -16.85 4.51
CA ASP A 8 0.33 -16.53 5.81
C ASP A 8 1.30 -15.91 6.84
N ALA A 9 2.40 -15.30 6.40
CA ALA A 9 3.38 -14.74 7.32
C ALA A 9 2.83 -13.58 8.19
N HIS A 10 1.65 -13.05 7.87
CA HIS A 10 0.99 -12.01 8.65
C HIS A 10 -0.53 -11.99 8.44
N PRO A 11 -1.30 -11.43 9.40
CA PRO A 11 -2.73 -11.25 9.25
C PRO A 11 -3.09 -10.33 8.08
N ARG A 12 -4.34 -10.42 7.61
CA ARG A 12 -4.90 -9.48 6.64
C ARG A 12 -4.99 -8.11 7.30
N VAL A 13 -4.37 -7.12 6.67
CA VAL A 13 -4.30 -5.73 7.16
C VAL A 13 -4.71 -4.76 6.07
N TYR A 14 -5.29 -3.62 6.47
CA TYR A 14 -5.67 -2.56 5.57
C TYR A 14 -4.60 -1.46 5.57
N LEU A 15 -4.05 -1.15 4.40
CA LEU A 15 -2.99 -0.15 4.23
C LEU A 15 -3.61 1.19 3.78
N PRO A 16 -3.35 2.32 4.47
CA PRO A 16 -3.92 3.61 4.11
C PRO A 16 -3.15 4.27 2.93
N ILE A 17 -3.30 3.73 1.72
CA ILE A 17 -2.62 4.23 0.50
C ILE A 17 -3.22 5.51 -0.09
N GLU A 18 -4.44 5.89 0.29
CA GLU A 18 -5.20 7.02 -0.28
C GLU A 18 -4.59 8.39 0.00
N GLN A 19 -3.83 8.54 1.09
CA GLN A 19 -3.28 9.85 1.50
C GLN A 19 -1.97 10.21 0.77
N ARG A 20 -1.13 9.20 0.50
CA ARG A 20 0.22 9.39 -0.06
C ARG A 20 0.38 8.83 -1.48
N GLY A 21 -0.53 7.95 -1.92
CA GLY A 21 -0.47 7.26 -3.20
C GLY A 21 0.45 6.03 -3.22
N PHE A 22 1.17 5.78 -2.14
CA PHE A 22 1.98 4.57 -1.97
C PHE A 22 2.11 4.21 -0.48
N PHE A 23 2.27 2.92 -0.20
CA PHE A 23 2.51 2.41 1.15
C PHE A 23 3.34 1.13 1.10
N ILE A 24 4.13 0.88 2.14
CA ILE A 24 4.94 -0.33 2.27
C ILE A 24 4.34 -1.18 3.39
N CYS A 25 4.02 -2.44 3.12
CA CYS A 25 3.53 -3.34 4.16
C CYS A 25 4.64 -3.62 5.20
N PRO A 26 4.40 -3.43 6.51
CA PRO A 26 5.41 -3.63 7.55
C PRO A 26 5.79 -5.11 7.76
N TYR A 27 4.98 -6.04 7.26
CA TYR A 27 5.21 -7.46 7.44
C TYR A 27 5.93 -8.10 6.26
N CYS A 28 5.41 -7.91 5.05
CA CYS A 28 5.98 -8.52 3.84
C CYS A 28 6.92 -7.59 3.07
N GLY A 29 7.05 -6.32 3.46
CA GLY A 29 7.94 -5.36 2.79
C GLY A 29 7.51 -4.97 1.36
N VAL A 30 6.34 -5.45 0.92
CA VAL A 30 5.81 -5.18 -0.42
C VAL A 30 5.39 -3.71 -0.51
N LYS A 31 5.80 -3.05 -1.59
CA LYS A 31 5.41 -1.67 -1.91
C LYS A 31 4.16 -1.67 -2.80
N TYR A 32 3.09 -1.09 -2.28
CA TYR A 32 1.83 -0.88 -3.00
C TYR A 32 1.80 0.55 -3.53
N ILE A 33 1.41 0.71 -4.80
CA ILE A 33 1.32 1.99 -5.50
C ILE A 33 -0.10 2.09 -6.05
N LEU A 34 -0.76 3.21 -5.79
CA LEU A 34 -2.09 3.48 -6.33
C LEU A 34 -1.96 3.99 -7.76
N GLU A 35 -2.39 3.19 -8.73
CA GLU A 35 -2.45 3.62 -10.14
C GLU A 35 -3.48 4.74 -10.28
N ASN A 36 -3.11 5.82 -10.98
CA ASN A 36 -3.90 7.06 -11.09
C ASN A 36 -4.09 7.80 -9.76
N PHE A 37 -3.04 7.88 -8.93
CA PHE A 37 -3.06 8.78 -7.77
C PHE A 37 -3.15 10.25 -8.22
N ASP A 38 -4.39 10.72 -8.38
CA ASP A 38 -4.72 12.11 -8.61
C ASP A 38 -4.36 12.90 -7.35
N ARG A 39 -3.11 13.38 -7.28
CA ARG A 39 -2.79 14.55 -6.46
C ARG A 39 -3.58 15.70 -7.06
N LYS A 40 -4.85 15.81 -6.71
CA LYS A 40 -5.62 17.04 -6.93
C LYS A 40 -4.97 18.07 -6.02
N CYS A 41 -3.85 18.64 -6.48
CA CYS A 41 -3.39 19.94 -6.09
C CYS A 41 -4.54 20.88 -6.44
N LYS A 42 -5.48 21.02 -5.50
CA LYS A 42 -6.55 22.00 -5.53
C LYS A 42 -5.92 23.38 -5.39
N ASN A 43 -5.19 23.83 -6.42
CA ASN A 43 -5.01 25.23 -6.74
C ASN A 43 -5.61 25.45 -8.12
N ARG A 44 -6.94 25.40 -8.07
CA ARG A 44 -7.87 26.10 -8.96
C ARG A 44 -7.34 27.53 -9.14
N LYS A 45 -7.10 27.90 -10.40
CA LYS A 45 -6.73 29.26 -10.83
C LYS A 45 -7.52 30.33 -10.07
N ASN A 46 -6.82 31.29 -9.49
CA ASN A 46 -7.06 32.71 -9.74
C ASN A 46 -5.73 33.45 -9.61
#